data_AF-A0A7X7XB20-F1
#
_entry.id   AF-A0A7X7XB20-F1
#
_cell.length_a   1.000
_cell.length_b   1.000
_cell.length_c   1.000
_cell.angle_alpha   90.00
_cell.angle_beta   90.00
_cell.angle_gamma   90.00
#
_symmetry.space_group_name_H-M   'P 1'
#
loop_
_entity.id
_entity.type
_entity.pdbx_description
1 polymer ?
#
loop_
_entity_poly.entity_id
_entity_poly.type
_entity_poly.pdbx_seq_one_letter_code
_entity_poly.pdbx_strand_id
1 'polypeptide(L)'
;MTLKHLKGRGLVVEQTREDWLYDLEGDVALNGFLFVEGWKESKFMQAWYEKNKDNLIQANISNYDLTMQLLGIEYDESGHYSSSRIKVKAKCAT
;
A
#
# COMPACT_ATOMS: atom_id res chain seq x y z
N MET A 1 8.42 -19.95 -1.90
CA MET A 1 8.35 -19.20 -3.17
C MET A 1 9.11 -17.91 -2.98
N THR A 2 10.06 -17.59 -3.85
CA THR A 2 10.87 -16.36 -3.77
C THR A 2 10.06 -15.24 -4.43
N LEU A 3 9.37 -14.43 -3.64
CA LEU A 3 8.60 -13.29 -4.13
C LEU A 3 9.56 -12.13 -4.39
N LYS A 4 10.11 -12.05 -5.60
CA LYS A 4 11.09 -11.01 -5.93
C LYS A 4 10.48 -9.64 -6.08
N HIS A 5 9.32 -9.54 -6.76
CA HIS A 5 8.70 -8.28 -7.10
C HIS A 5 7.20 -8.45 -7.34
N LEU A 6 6.37 -7.64 -6.69
CA LEU A 6 4.94 -7.52 -6.92
C LEU A 6 4.64 -6.09 -7.36
N LYS A 7 4.16 -5.94 -8.58
CA LYS A 7 3.76 -4.65 -9.14
C LYS A 7 2.42 -4.76 -9.85
N GLY A 8 1.53 -3.83 -9.60
CA GLY A 8 0.21 -3.84 -10.21
C GLY A 8 -0.76 -2.83 -9.62
N ARG A 9 -2.05 -3.11 -9.83
CA ARG A 9 -3.17 -2.29 -9.35
C ARG A 9 -4.21 -3.17 -8.71
N GLY A 10 -4.85 -2.67 -7.67
CA GLY A 10 -5.93 -3.36 -6.99
C GLY A 10 -5.39 -4.26 -5.89
N LEU A 11 -5.80 -4.01 -4.66
CA LEU A 11 -5.55 -4.90 -3.52
C LEU A 11 -6.80 -5.00 -2.65
N VAL A 12 -6.88 -6.06 -1.86
CA VAL A 12 -7.92 -6.18 -0.83
C VAL A 12 -7.26 -5.92 0.51
N VAL A 13 -7.70 -4.88 1.22
CA VAL A 13 -7.22 -4.48 2.55
C VAL A 13 -8.36 -4.66 3.52
N GLU A 14 -8.19 -5.48 4.56
CA GLU A 14 -9.22 -5.69 5.58
C GLU A 14 -10.62 -5.96 4.97
N GLN A 15 -10.68 -6.84 3.96
CA GLN A 15 -11.90 -7.21 3.19
C GLN A 15 -12.47 -6.11 2.28
N THR A 16 -11.86 -4.92 2.23
CA THR A 16 -12.23 -3.84 1.31
C THR A 16 -11.34 -3.86 0.08
N ARG A 17 -11.94 -3.81 -1.11
CA ARG A 17 -11.19 -3.71 -2.36
C ARG A 17 -10.82 -2.26 -2.63
N GLU A 18 -9.53 -2.01 -2.78
CA GLU A 18 -8.95 -0.71 -3.09
C GLU A 18 -8.28 -0.74 -4.46
N ASP A 19 -8.47 0.30 -5.27
CA ASP A 19 -7.90 0.40 -6.62
C ASP A 19 -6.47 0.97 -6.64
N TRP A 20 -5.77 0.93 -5.51
CA TRP A 20 -4.44 1.52 -5.38
C TRP A 20 -3.41 0.77 -6.21
N LEU A 21 -2.38 1.50 -6.62
CA LEU A 21 -1.18 0.95 -7.24
C LEU A 21 -0.25 0.41 -6.16
N TYR A 22 0.47 -0.67 -6.46
CA TYR A 22 1.48 -1.22 -5.58
C TYR A 22 2.75 -1.54 -6.35
N ASP A 23 3.88 -1.33 -5.69
CA ASP A 23 5.22 -1.68 -6.18
C ASP A 23 6.05 -2.13 -4.96
N LEU A 24 6.19 -3.45 -4.80
CA LEU A 24 6.78 -4.10 -3.63
C LEU A 24 7.88 -5.08 -4.05
N GLU A 25 9.09 -4.92 -3.54
CA GLU A 25 10.24 -5.75 -3.90
C GLU A 25 10.88 -6.37 -2.65
N GLY A 26 11.41 -7.58 -2.76
CA GLY A 26 12.07 -8.25 -1.65
C GLY A 26 12.30 -9.73 -1.87
N ASP A 27 12.53 -10.45 -0.78
CA ASP A 27 12.62 -11.92 -0.80
C ASP A 27 11.86 -12.49 0.41
N VAL A 28 12.45 -12.37 1.60
CA VAL A 28 11.82 -12.77 2.87
C VAL A 28 10.79 -11.75 3.35
N ALA A 29 11.03 -10.48 3.07
CA ALA A 29 10.10 -9.38 3.35
C ALA A 29 10.07 -8.45 2.14
N LEU A 30 8.86 -8.09 1.72
CA LEU A 30 8.61 -7.16 0.64
C LEU A 30 8.59 -5.73 1.19
N ASN A 31 9.30 -4.82 0.55
CA ASN A 31 9.29 -3.39 0.90
C ASN A 31 8.93 -2.59 -0.34
N GLY A 32 8.24 -1.48 -0.15
CA GLY A 32 7.90 -0.62 -1.28
C GLY A 32 6.78 0.34 -0.94
N PHE A 33 5.92 0.58 -1.93
CA PHE A 33 4.91 1.63 -1.84
C PHE A 33 3.53 1.15 -2.29
N LEU A 34 2.51 1.66 -1.61
CA LEU A 34 1.14 1.77 -2.11
C LEU A 34 0.94 3.21 -2.59
N PHE A 35 0.27 3.41 -3.72
CA PHE A 35 0.20 4.73 -4.37
C PHE A 35 -1.16 4.99 -5.02
N VAL A 36 -1.60 6.23 -4.95
CA VAL A 36 -2.78 6.75 -5.67
C VAL A 36 -2.48 8.11 -6.29
N GLU A 37 -3.15 8.37 -7.40
CA GLU A 37 -3.20 9.67 -8.06
C GLU A 37 -4.62 10.20 -7.96
N GLY A 38 -4.75 11.52 -7.88
CA GLY A 38 -6.02 12.22 -7.80
C GLY A 38 -6.23 12.87 -6.44
N TRP A 39 -6.83 14.05 -6.44
CA TRP A 39 -7.02 14.87 -5.24
C TRP A 39 -7.88 14.17 -4.18
N LYS A 40 -8.96 13.52 -4.61
CA LYS A 40 -9.89 12.85 -3.71
C LYS A 40 -9.24 11.59 -3.13
N GLU A 41 -8.65 10.78 -3.98
CA GLU A 41 -7.99 9.51 -3.68
C GLU A 41 -6.81 9.72 -2.73
N SER A 42 -5.99 10.75 -2.98
CA SER A 42 -4.83 11.08 -2.15
C SER A 42 -5.24 11.45 -0.72
N LYS A 43 -6.31 12.24 -0.56
CA LYS A 43 -6.88 12.58 0.75
C LYS A 43 -7.45 11.35 1.48
N PHE A 44 -8.14 10.47 0.76
CA PHE A 44 -8.65 9.23 1.35
C PHE A 44 -7.52 8.31 1.81
N MET A 45 -6.49 8.14 0.99
CA MET A 45 -5.31 7.35 1.37
C MET A 45 -4.59 7.95 2.60
N GLN A 46 -4.52 9.28 2.71
CA GLN A 46 -3.95 9.93 3.88
C GLN A 46 -4.77 9.68 5.15
N ALA A 47 -6.08 9.85 5.08
CA ALA A 47 -6.96 9.55 6.20
C ALA A 47 -6.90 8.06 6.60
N TRP A 48 -6.80 7.18 5.61
CA TRP A 48 -6.62 5.75 5.83
C TRP A 48 -5.29 5.45 6.53
N TYR A 49 -4.19 6.08 6.10
CA TYR A 49 -2.89 5.92 6.75
C TYR A 49 -2.94 6.33 8.22
N GLU A 50 -3.45 7.54 8.52
CA GLU A 50 -3.49 8.05 9.90
C GLU A 50 -4.30 7.16 10.84
N LYS A 51 -5.38 6.55 10.35
CA LYS A 51 -6.20 5.60 11.11
C LYS A 51 -5.47 4.28 11.40
N ASN A 52 -4.52 3.89 10.55
CA ASN A 52 -3.97 2.54 10.51
C ASN A 52 -2.46 2.46 10.79
N LYS A 53 -1.76 3.59 10.92
CA LYS A 53 -0.29 3.66 11.02
C LYS A 53 0.32 2.85 12.16
N ASP A 54 -0.44 2.64 13.23
CA ASP A 54 0.02 1.90 14.42
C ASP A 54 -0.40 0.42 14.39
N ASN A 55 -1.13 -0.01 13.36
CA ASN A 55 -1.68 -1.37 13.24
C ASN A 55 -0.93 -2.20 12.19
N LEU A 56 -0.99 -3.53 12.35
CA LEU A 56 -0.62 -4.47 11.30
C LEU A 56 -1.84 -4.72 10.42
N ILE A 57 -1.67 -4.53 9.11
CA ILE A 57 -2.75 -4.57 8.14
C ILE A 57 -2.70 -5.87 7.34
N GLN A 58 -3.82 -6.58 7.27
CA GLN A 58 -3.94 -7.73 6.39
C GLN A 58 -4.33 -7.27 4.98
N ALA A 59 -3.56 -7.72 4.00
CA ALA A 59 -3.81 -7.42 2.60
C ALA A 59 -3.66 -8.65 1.71
N ASN A 60 -4.54 -8.78 0.73
CA ASN A 60 -4.40 -9.73 -0.36
C ASN A 60 -3.92 -8.99 -1.62
N ILE A 61 -2.75 -9.37 -2.13
CA ILE A 61 -2.13 -8.79 -3.33
C ILE A 61 -1.73 -9.92 -4.25
N SER A 62 -2.22 -9.93 -5.49
CA SER A 62 -1.86 -10.94 -6.50
C SER A 62 -1.99 -12.40 -6.03
N ASN A 63 -3.02 -12.71 -5.23
CA ASN A 63 -3.26 -14.02 -4.57
C ASN A 63 -2.30 -14.35 -3.41
N TYR A 64 -1.57 -13.38 -2.88
CA TYR A 64 -0.76 -13.54 -1.67
C TYR A 64 -1.42 -12.82 -0.50
N ASP A 65 -1.64 -13.56 0.59
CA ASP A 65 -2.01 -12.97 1.87
C ASP A 65 -0.76 -12.43 2.56
N LEU A 66 -0.78 -11.13 2.84
CA LEU A 66 0.34 -10.37 3.38
C LEU A 66 -0.07 -9.65 4.66
N THR A 67 0.81 -9.66 5.64
CA THR A 67 0.74 -8.77 6.79
C THR A 67 1.66 -7.58 6.52
N MET A 68 1.09 -6.38 6.47
CA MET A 68 1.75 -5.12 6.14
C MET A 68 1.90 -4.21 7.36
N GLN A 69 3.07 -3.61 7.50
CA GLN A 69 3.35 -2.51 8.41
C GLN A 69 3.48 -1.23 7.60
N LEU A 70 2.79 -0.17 8.03
CA LEU A 70 2.88 1.15 7.42
C LEU A 70 4.07 1.91 8.05
N LEU A 71 4.98 2.38 7.22
CA LEU A 71 6.24 2.99 7.67
C LEU A 71 6.26 4.53 7.54
N GLY A 72 5.37 5.08 6.72
CA GLY A 72 5.31 6.50 6.44
C GLY A 72 4.38 6.78 5.27
N ILE A 73 3.91 8.02 5.16
CA ILE A 73 3.18 8.51 4.01
C ILE A 73 3.87 9.76 3.47
N GLU A 74 3.88 9.88 2.15
CA GLU A 74 4.27 11.09 1.45
C GLU A 74 3.08 11.57 0.62
N TYR A 75 2.84 12.86 0.68
CA TYR A 75 1.76 13.54 -0.04
C TYR A 75 2.38 14.66 -0.87
N ASP A 76 2.07 14.67 -2.16
CA ASP A 76 2.49 15.71 -3.08
C ASP A 76 1.25 16.38 -3.71
N GLU A 77 1.21 17.71 -3.66
CA GLU A 77 0.14 18.52 -4.22
C GLU A 77 0.76 19.67 -5.02
N SER A 78 0.62 19.60 -6.35
CA SER A 78 1.11 20.60 -7.29
C SER A 78 -0.03 21.10 -8.18
N GLY A 79 -0.76 22.09 -7.67
CA GLY A 79 -1.82 22.81 -8.41
C GLY A 79 -2.99 21.91 -8.85
N HIS A 80 -2.85 21.25 -10.00
CA HIS A 80 -3.86 20.36 -10.61
C HIS A 80 -3.58 18.87 -10.38
N TYR A 81 -2.46 18.52 -9.76
CA TYR A 81 -2.09 17.14 -9.47
C TYR A 81 -1.97 16.93 -7.97
N SER A 82 -2.51 15.82 -7.48
CA SER A 82 -2.26 15.34 -6.13
C SER A 82 -1.96 13.86 -6.18
N SER A 83 -0.99 13.44 -5.38
CA SER A 83 -0.67 12.04 -5.22
C SER A 83 -0.31 11.72 -3.78
N SER A 84 -0.62 10.49 -3.35
CA SER A 84 -0.21 9.96 -2.06
C SER A 84 0.54 8.65 -2.28
N ARG A 85 1.65 8.46 -1.57
CA ARG A 85 2.31 7.16 -1.45
C ARG A 85 2.55 6.78 0.00
N ILE A 86 2.18 5.55 0.36
CA ILE A 86 2.46 4.97 1.67
C ILE A 86 3.61 4.00 1.52
N LYS A 87 4.68 4.21 2.29
CA LYS A 87 5.77 3.27 2.43
C LYS A 87 5.33 2.10 3.29
N VAL A 88 5.52 0.88 2.81
CA VAL A 88 5.10 -0.33 3.52
C VAL A 88 6.21 -1.37 3.57
N LYS A 89 6.11 -2.23 4.59
CA LYS A 89 6.85 -3.48 4.71
C LYS A 89 5.86 -4.61 4.89
N ALA A 90 5.89 -5.60 4.01
CA ALA A 90 4.98 -6.72 3.99
C ALA A 90 5.73 -8.05 4.16
N LYS A 91 5.07 -9.01 4.80
CA LYS A 91 5.52 -10.40 4.90
C LYS A 91 4.35 -11.31 4.57
N CYS A 92 4.62 -12.48 3.98
CA CYS A 92 3.57 -13.49 3.80
C CYS A 92 2.95 -13.83 5.16
N ALA A 93 1.61 -13.81 5.21
CA ALA A 93 0.88 -14.39 6.31
C ALA A 93 1.20 -15.89 6.35
N THR A 94 1.59 -16.38 7.52
CA THR A 94 1.95 -17.79 7.75
C THR A 94 0.71 -18.60 8.05
#